data_AF-A0A1G9FE38-F1
#
_entry.id   AF-A0A1G9FE38-F1
#
_cell.length_a   1.000
_cell.length_b   1.000
_cell.length_c   1.000
_cell.angle_alpha   90.00
_cell.angle_beta   90.00
_cell.angle_gamma   90.00
#
_symmetry.space_group_name_H-M   'P 1'
#
loop_
_entity.id
_entity.type
_entity.pdbx_description
1 polymer ?
#
loop_
_entity_poly.entity_id
_entity_poly.type
_entity_poly.pdbx_seq_one_letter_code
_entity_poly.pdbx_strand_id
1 'polypeptide(L)'
;MAKNKNESVAFIEDPRYKQCNKEALMGLGLGILNLIWWFVWGYGLGSKSPETYSYVLGMPLWFFMSCIVGAILFSALAIIMVTKYFKDMPLGRINPEEVKKL
;
A
#
# COMPACT_ATOMS: atom_id res chain seq x y z
N MET A 1 49.76 -25.42 -7.56
CA MET A 1 49.24 -24.41 -6.61
C MET A 1 47.80 -24.10 -6.99
N ALA A 2 46.84 -24.63 -6.23
CA ALA A 2 45.41 -24.48 -6.49
C ALA A 2 44.97 -23.05 -6.16
N LYS A 3 44.55 -22.29 -7.17
CA LYS A 3 43.88 -20.99 -6.97
C LYS A 3 42.56 -21.26 -6.26
N ASN A 4 42.50 -20.87 -5.00
CA ASN A 4 41.35 -20.99 -4.13
C ASN A 4 40.23 -20.08 -4.67
N LYS A 5 39.22 -20.70 -5.27
CA LYS A 5 38.04 -20.06 -5.86
C LYS A 5 37.02 -19.75 -4.76
N ASN A 6 37.47 -19.08 -3.70
CA ASN A 6 36.58 -18.45 -2.75
C ASN A 6 36.33 -17.03 -3.25
N GLU A 7 35.63 -16.95 -4.38
CA GLU A 7 34.89 -15.73 -4.71
C GLU A 7 33.84 -15.62 -3.62
N SER A 8 34.14 -14.81 -2.60
CA SER A 8 33.11 -14.28 -1.72
C SER A 8 32.05 -13.70 -2.65
N VAL A 9 30.95 -14.42 -2.83
CA VAL A 9 29.81 -13.93 -3.59
C VAL A 9 29.33 -12.75 -2.77
N ALA A 10 29.88 -11.58 -3.08
CA ALA A 10 29.49 -10.33 -2.46
C ALA A 10 27.99 -10.26 -2.70
N PHE A 11 27.22 -10.21 -1.62
CA PHE A 11 25.78 -10.16 -1.71
C PHE A 11 25.40 -8.87 -2.44
N ILE A 12 25.17 -8.97 -3.74
CA ILE A 12 24.74 -7.86 -4.58
C ILE A 12 23.25 -7.74 -4.33
N GLU A 13 22.89 -6.81 -3.46
CA GLU A 13 21.50 -6.49 -3.19
C GLU A 13 20.88 -5.95 -4.48
N ASP A 14 19.90 -6.69 -5.01
CA ASP A 14 19.21 -6.34 -6.23
C ASP A 14 18.56 -4.95 -6.06
N PRO A 15 18.87 -3.95 -6.91
CA PRO A 15 18.28 -2.62 -6.80
C PRO A 15 16.74 -2.63 -6.88
N ARG A 16 16.17 -3.72 -7.41
CA ARG A 16 14.74 -4.05 -7.37
C ARG A 16 14.16 -4.10 -5.95
N TYR A 17 14.91 -4.62 -4.97
CA TYR A 17 14.46 -4.69 -3.58
C TYR A 17 14.21 -3.31 -2.96
N LYS A 18 15.03 -2.30 -3.32
CA LYS A 18 14.83 -0.92 -2.82
C LYS A 18 13.53 -0.31 -3.34
N GLN A 19 13.11 -0.69 -4.55
CA GLN A 19 11.86 -0.22 -5.14
C GLN A 19 10.66 -0.97 -4.52
N CYS A 20 10.73 -2.29 -4.39
CA CYS A 20 9.69 -3.08 -3.71
C CYS A 20 9.49 -2.64 -2.25
N ASN A 21 10.55 -2.29 -1.53
CA ASN A 21 10.43 -1.80 -0.15
C ASN A 21 9.70 -0.45 -0.07
N LYS A 22 9.91 0.44 -1.05
CA LYS A 22 9.16 1.70 -1.15
C LYS A 22 7.68 1.44 -1.46
N GLU A 23 7.40 0.53 -2.38
CA GLU A 23 6.03 0.13 -2.75
C GLU A 23 5.29 -0.48 -1.55
N ALA A 24 5.95 -1.38 -0.82
CA ALA A 24 5.42 -1.97 0.41
C ALA A 24 5.13 -0.91 1.49
N LEU A 25 6.03 0.06 1.69
CA LEU A 25 5.83 1.14 2.66
C LEU A 25 4.65 2.05 2.27
N MET A 26 4.49 2.37 0.99
CA MET A 26 3.32 3.12 0.53
C MET A 26 2.03 2.33 0.77
N GLY A 27 2.04 1.01 0.56
CA GLY A 27 0.88 0.15 0.80
C GLY A 27 0.51 0.08 2.29
N LEU A 28 1.52 0.00 3.15
CA LEU A 28 1.36 0.10 4.59
C LEU A 28 0.75 1.46 4.99
N GLY A 29 1.22 2.55 4.39
CA GLY A 29 0.65 3.88 4.60
C GLY A 29 -0.84 3.96 4.23
N LEU A 30 -1.22 3.38 3.09
CA LEU A 30 -2.63 3.32 2.67
C LEU A 30 -3.49 2.50 3.65
N GLY A 31 -2.97 1.38 4.16
CA GLY A 31 -3.65 0.57 5.17
C GLY A 31 -3.83 1.30 6.50
N ILE A 32 -2.82 2.05 6.96
CA ILE A 32 -2.91 2.88 8.17
C ILE A 32 -3.93 4.00 7.98
N LEU A 33 -3.94 4.66 6.82
CA LEU A 33 -4.96 5.66 6.48
C LEU A 33 -6.37 5.06 6.50
N ASN A 34 -6.54 3.83 5.99
CA ASN A 34 -7.81 3.10 6.05
C ASN A 34 -8.26 2.85 7.48
N LEU A 35 -7.34 2.40 8.34
CA LEU A 35 -7.58 2.22 9.77
C LEU A 35 -7.99 3.53 10.44
N ILE A 36 -7.22 4.61 10.26
CA ILE A 36 -7.53 5.93 10.86
C ILE A 36 -8.89 6.41 10.38
N TRP A 37 -9.17 6.35 9.08
CA TRP A 37 -10.46 6.75 8.53
C TRP A 37 -11.60 5.95 9.16
N TRP A 38 -11.45 4.64 9.23
CA TRP A 38 -12.45 3.76 9.81
C TRP A 38 -12.67 4.03 11.30
N PHE A 39 -11.61 4.29 12.06
CA PHE A 39 -11.71 4.68 13.47
C PHE A 39 -12.33 6.08 13.66
N VAL A 40 -11.96 7.08 12.84
CA VAL A 40 -12.51 8.44 12.92
C VAL A 40 -13.99 8.44 12.58
N TRP A 41 -14.40 7.73 11.53
CA TRP A 41 -15.81 7.66 11.15
C TRP A 41 -16.62 6.70 12.02
N GLY A 42 -16.01 5.58 12.43
CA GLY A 42 -16.60 4.58 13.31
C GLY A 42 -16.82 5.08 14.73
N TYR A 43 -15.79 5.68 15.35
CA TYR A 43 -15.83 6.15 16.73
C TYR A 43 -16.07 7.67 16.85
N GLY A 44 -15.57 8.51 15.94
CA GLY A 44 -15.77 9.97 16.00
C GLY A 44 -17.17 10.41 15.54
N LEU A 45 -17.65 9.82 14.45
CA LEU A 45 -19.07 9.59 14.11
C LEU A 45 -19.82 8.98 15.31
N GLY A 46 -19.51 7.71 15.58
CA GLY A 46 -20.17 6.80 16.53
C GLY A 46 -20.50 7.36 17.92
N SER A 47 -19.63 8.23 18.45
CA SER A 47 -19.73 8.77 19.82
C SER A 47 -20.68 9.96 19.98
N LYS A 48 -21.21 10.53 18.89
CA LYS A 48 -22.25 11.57 18.98
C LYS A 48 -23.62 10.94 19.27
N SER A 49 -24.47 11.65 20.02
CA SER A 49 -25.79 11.16 20.40
C SER A 49 -26.66 10.80 19.18
N PRO A 50 -27.38 9.67 19.18
CA PRO A 50 -28.21 9.15 18.08
C PRO A 50 -29.25 10.16 17.54
N GLU A 51 -29.57 11.20 18.32
CA GLU A 51 -30.54 12.27 18.03
C GLU A 51 -30.06 13.32 17.03
N THR A 52 -28.75 13.42 16.77
CA THR A 52 -28.17 14.37 15.78
C THR A 52 -27.59 13.70 14.54
N TYR A 53 -27.76 12.39 14.39
CA TYR A 53 -27.35 11.74 13.16
C TYR A 53 -28.31 12.07 12.04
N SER A 54 -27.75 12.59 10.95
CA SER A 54 -28.43 12.51 9.67
C SER A 54 -28.60 11.02 9.32
N TYR A 55 -29.83 10.63 9.02
CA TYR A 55 -30.13 9.32 8.48
C TYR A 55 -30.16 9.44 6.96
N VAL A 56 -29.37 8.61 6.29
CA VAL A 56 -29.43 8.47 4.83
C VAL A 56 -29.95 7.07 4.56
N LEU A 57 -31.07 6.97 3.83
CA LEU A 57 -31.71 5.68 3.49
C LEU A 57 -32.13 4.83 4.70
N GLY A 58 -32.48 5.45 5.84
CA GLY A 58 -32.93 4.74 7.04
C GLY A 58 -31.81 4.14 7.89
N MET A 59 -30.54 4.42 7.55
CA MET A 59 -29.37 3.98 8.30
C MET A 59 -28.51 5.19 8.74
N PRO A 60 -27.74 5.06 9.83
CA PRO A 60 -26.91 6.16 10.32
C PRO A 60 -25.87 6.59 9.28
N LEU A 61 -25.69 7.90 9.07
CA LEU A 61 -24.72 8.44 8.10
C LEU A 61 -23.30 7.91 8.31
N TRP A 62 -22.89 7.62 9.56
CA TRP A 62 -21.55 7.09 9.84
C TRP A 62 -21.32 5.71 9.20
N PHE A 63 -22.36 4.87 9.12
CA PHE A 63 -22.29 3.57 8.45
C PHE A 63 -22.15 3.74 6.94
N PHE A 64 -22.95 4.63 6.35
CA PHE A 64 -22.90 4.93 4.91
C PHE A 64 -21.53 5.49 4.51
N MET A 65 -20.98 6.38 5.32
CA MET A 65 -19.67 6.97 5.09
C MET A 65 -18.52 5.97 5.33
N SER A 66 -18.65 5.04 6.29
CA SER A 66 -17.64 4.02 6.52
C SER A 66 -17.64 2.94 5.44
N CYS A 67 -18.83 2.49 5.04
CA CYS A 67 -19.00 1.34 4.16
C CYS A 67 -18.97 1.72 2.67
N ILE A 68 -19.66 2.78 2.26
CA ILE A 68 -19.74 3.17 0.84
C ILE A 68 -18.66 4.20 0.48
N VAL A 69 -18.57 5.30 1.22
CA VAL A 69 -17.58 6.34 0.93
C VAL A 69 -16.16 5.82 1.20
N GLY A 70 -15.96 5.12 2.31
CA GLY A 70 -14.70 4.44 2.61
C GLY A 70 -14.31 3.47 1.48
N ALA A 71 -15.18 2.55 1.10
CA ALA A 71 -14.88 1.59 0.03
C ALA A 71 -14.49 2.28 -1.27
N ILE A 72 -15.27 3.27 -1.73
CA ILE A 72 -14.98 3.99 -2.98
C ILE A 72 -13.66 4.76 -2.87
N LEU A 73 -13.44 5.50 -1.78
CA LEU A 73 -12.25 6.32 -1.59
C LEU A 73 -10.98 5.45 -1.54
N PHE A 74 -10.98 4.38 -0.75
CA PHE A 74 -9.81 3.51 -0.60
C PHE A 74 -9.57 2.66 -1.85
N SER A 75 -10.61 2.18 -2.53
CA SER A 75 -10.45 1.51 -3.83
C SER A 75 -9.87 2.46 -4.87
N ALA A 76 -10.35 3.70 -4.96
CA ALA A 76 -9.81 4.70 -5.89
C ALA A 76 -8.34 5.04 -5.57
N LEU A 77 -8.02 5.26 -4.30
CA LEU A 77 -6.64 5.51 -3.85
C LEU A 77 -5.73 4.32 -4.16
N ALA A 78 -6.19 3.09 -3.93
CA ALA A 78 -5.44 1.88 -4.25
C ALA A 78 -5.17 1.77 -5.76
N ILE A 79 -6.19 2.05 -6.60
CA ILE A 79 -6.02 2.06 -8.06
C ILE A 79 -4.98 3.10 -8.47
N ILE A 80 -5.11 4.35 -7.99
CA ILE A 80 -4.16 5.43 -8.32
C ILE A 80 -2.75 5.07 -7.85
N MET A 81 -2.63 4.48 -6.66
CA MET A 81 -1.36 4.05 -6.10
C MET A 81 -0.71 2.98 -6.99
N VAL A 82 -1.45 1.93 -7.36
CA VAL A 82 -0.94 0.86 -8.24
C VAL A 82 -0.58 1.43 -9.61
N THR A 83 -1.46 2.21 -10.24
CA THR A 83 -1.24 2.72 -11.60
C THR A 83 -0.09 3.73 -11.69
N LYS A 84 0.12 4.57 -10.66
CA LYS A 84 1.13 5.64 -10.74
C LYS A 84 2.47 5.29 -10.08
N TYR A 85 2.46 4.41 -9.08
CA TYR A 85 3.67 4.15 -8.28
C TYR A 85 4.26 2.75 -8.48
N PHE A 86 3.46 1.75 -8.84
CA PHE A 86 4.01 0.42 -9.10
C PHE A 86 4.70 0.44 -10.46
N LYS A 87 5.97 0.03 -10.46
CA LYS A 87 6.68 -0.24 -11.70
C LYS A 87 6.59 -1.71 -12.01
N ASP A 88 6.20 -2.04 -13.23
CA ASP A 88 6.30 -3.40 -13.73
C ASP A 88 7.74 -3.88 -13.63
N MET A 89 7.94 -4.98 -12.90
CA MET A 89 9.25 -5.51 -12.60
C MET A 89 9.32 -6.97 -13.03
N PRO A 90 10.30 -7.35 -13.88
CA PRO A 90 10.40 -8.72 -14.36
C PRO A 90 10.80 -9.65 -13.22
N LEU A 91 10.05 -10.74 -13.04
CA LEU A 91 10.32 -11.79 -12.03
C LEU A 91 11.45 -12.75 -12.45
N GLY A 92 12.04 -12.55 -13.64
CA GLY A 92 13.13 -13.37 -14.16
C GLY A 92 14.48 -13.10 -13.50
N ARG A 93 15.39 -14.08 -13.59
CA ARG A 93 16.79 -13.95 -13.12
C ARG A 93 17.44 -12.74 -13.81
N ILE A 94 18.00 -11.83 -13.03
CA ILE A 94 18.78 -10.70 -13.55
C ILE A 94 20.06 -11.22 -14.17
N ASN A 95 20.30 -10.87 -15.43
CA ASN A 95 21.61 -11.01 -16.06
C ASN A 95 22.42 -9.73 -15.76
N PRO A 96 23.68 -9.80 -15.28
CA PRO A 96 24.48 -8.65 -14.88
C PRO A 96 24.60 -7.51 -15.91
N GLU A 97 24.34 -7.78 -17.20
CA GLU A 97 24.30 -6.81 -18.30
C GLU A 97 23.11 -5.82 -18.23
N GLU A 98 21.95 -6.22 -17.67
CA GLU A 98 20.76 -5.35 -17.57
C GLU A 98 20.84 -4.34 -16.42
N VAL A 99 21.67 -4.61 -15.41
CA VAL A 99 21.83 -3.76 -14.21
C VAL A 99 22.43 -2.40 -14.55
N LYS A 100 23.12 -2.28 -15.70
CA LYS A 100 23.78 -1.04 -16.14
C LYS A 100 22.85 -0.07 -16.87
N LYS A 101 21.59 -0.46 -17.14
CA LYS A 101 20.63 0.29 -17.96
C LYS A 101 19.40 0.80 -17.20
N LEU A 102 19.31 0.50 -15.90
CA LEU A 102 18.34 1.04 -14.95
C LEU A 102 18.96 2.18 -14.15
#